data_AF-A0ABC8TY86-F1
#
_entry.id   AF-A0ABC8TY86-F1
#
_cell.length_a   1.000
_cell.length_b   1.000
_cell.length_c   1.000
_cell.angle_alpha   90.00
_cell.angle_beta   90.00
_cell.angle_gamma   90.00
#
_symmetry.space_group_name_H-M   'P 1'
#
loop_
_entity.id
_entity.type
_entity.pdbx_description
1 polymer ?
#
loop_
_entity_poly.entity_id
_entity_poly.type
_entity_poly.pdbx_seq_one_letter_code
_entity_poly.pdbx_strand_id
1 'polypeptide(L)'
;MIILPLNDEEEKTKGVLPEDILVEIATFDKGPKVLNFEELKVETDNFSARSKIRGFVHRGVFRWEILVIMRMGIDVSKEVNILTKINHFNLIKLNEHHRHFYLAYEYMENDSLREWLHNKSSRETESWTCRIQIALDVANGINYLHNFTKPAYVHKDIKSSNVLLDSNLRAKIGNFSLSDNKNCGH
;
A
#
# COMPACT_ATOMS: atom_id res chain seq x y z
N MET A 1 40.01 7.32 37.31
CA MET A 1 39.03 6.44 36.65
C MET A 1 37.81 6.38 37.55
N ILE A 2 36.85 7.27 37.33
CA ILE A 2 35.56 7.31 38.06
C ILE A 2 34.52 7.00 37.00
N ILE A 3 33.84 5.86 37.17
CA ILE A 3 32.74 5.42 36.31
C ILE A 3 31.49 6.16 36.81
N LEU A 4 30.95 7.07 36.01
CA LEU A 4 29.59 7.57 36.19
C LEU A 4 28.62 6.55 35.57
N PRO A 5 27.51 6.17 36.23
CA PRO A 5 26.47 5.39 35.58
C PRO A 5 25.71 6.28 34.58
N LEU A 6 25.55 5.75 33.37
CA LEU A 6 24.70 6.26 32.32
C LEU A 6 23.24 6.24 32.80
N ASN A 7 22.61 7.41 32.91
CA ASN A 7 21.16 7.53 32.95
C ASN A 7 20.64 7.43 31.52
N ASP A 8 20.41 6.20 31.04
CA ASP A 8 19.62 5.93 29.85
C ASP A 8 18.16 5.71 30.28
N GLU A 9 17.42 6.80 30.45
CA GLU A 9 15.97 6.79 30.38
C GLU A 9 15.57 7.82 29.32
N GLU A 10 15.88 7.48 28.05
CA GLU A 10 15.22 8.09 26.90
C GLU A 10 13.77 7.59 26.91
N GLU A 11 12.93 8.37 27.58
CA GLU A 11 11.48 8.29 27.54
C GLU A 11 11.05 8.39 26.07
N LYS A 12 10.78 7.23 25.44
CA LYS A 12 10.19 7.15 24.11
C LYS A 12 8.83 7.84 24.16
N THR A 13 8.82 9.11 23.78
CA THR A 13 7.61 9.87 23.47
C THR A 13 6.88 9.10 22.37
N LYS A 14 5.88 8.31 22.78
CA LYS A 14 4.89 7.76 21.85
C LYS A 14 4.23 8.98 21.21
N GLY A 15 4.59 9.28 19.96
CA GLY A 15 4.00 10.38 19.22
C GLY A 15 2.48 10.29 19.31
N VAL A 16 1.88 11.27 19.98
CA VAL A 16 0.43 11.40 20.06
C VAL A 16 -0.03 11.88 18.68
N LEU A 17 -0.87 11.09 18.02
CA LEU A 17 -1.44 11.51 16.75
C LEU A 17 -2.36 12.71 16.98
N PRO A 18 -2.33 13.71 16.10
CA PRO A 18 -3.36 14.72 15.99
C PRO A 18 -4.78 14.10 15.99
N GLU A 19 -5.70 14.74 16.71
CA GLU A 19 -7.04 14.22 17.03
C GLU A 19 -7.89 13.99 15.77
N ASP A 20 -7.66 14.76 14.73
CA ASP A 20 -8.22 14.61 13.38
C ASP A 20 -7.83 13.27 12.73
N ILE A 21 -6.59 12.82 12.90
CA ILE A 21 -6.12 11.51 12.41
C ILE A 21 -6.74 10.38 13.23
N LEU A 22 -6.90 10.58 14.55
CA LEU A 22 -7.55 9.61 15.43
C LEU A 22 -9.03 9.44 15.08
N VAL A 23 -9.72 10.55 14.76
CA VAL A 23 -11.11 10.55 14.32
C VAL A 23 -11.26 9.86 12.97
N GLU A 24 -10.34 10.08 12.03
CA GLU A 24 -10.27 9.28 10.81
C GLU A 24 -10.16 7.81 11.19
N ILE A 25 -9.10 7.37 11.86
CA ILE A 25 -8.86 5.96 12.23
C ILE A 25 -10.06 5.32 12.96
N ALA A 26 -10.71 6.02 13.88
CA ALA A 26 -11.83 5.52 14.69
C ALA A 26 -13.14 5.35 13.90
N THR A 27 -13.30 6.01 12.74
CA THR A 27 -14.49 5.89 11.90
C THR A 27 -14.45 4.71 10.92
N PHE A 28 -13.35 3.96 10.85
CA PHE A 28 -13.10 2.94 9.80
C PHE A 28 -13.41 1.51 10.20
N ASP A 29 -14.60 1.24 10.75
CA ASP A 29 -15.13 -0.13 10.89
C ASP A 29 -15.64 -0.69 9.54
N LYS A 30 -14.82 -0.56 8.49
CA LYS A 30 -15.01 -1.22 7.20
C LYS A 30 -13.79 -2.09 6.96
N GLY A 31 -13.88 -3.34 7.43
CA GLY A 31 -12.97 -4.39 7.01
C GLY A 31 -12.90 -4.49 5.47
N PRO A 32 -11.96 -5.28 4.92
CA PRO A 32 -11.78 -5.41 3.48
C PRO A 32 -13.11 -5.77 2.83
N LYS A 33 -13.55 -5.01 1.82
CA LYS A 33 -14.70 -5.43 1.02
C LYS A 33 -14.29 -6.74 0.34
N VAL A 34 -15.03 -7.81 0.54
CA VAL A 34 -14.77 -9.09 -0.14
C VAL A 34 -15.60 -9.10 -1.41
N LEU A 35 -14.95 -9.25 -2.56
CA LEU A 35 -15.64 -9.47 -3.84
C LEU A 35 -15.69 -10.95 -4.18
N ASN A 36 -16.67 -11.32 -5.01
CA ASN A 36 -16.70 -12.64 -5.62
C ASN A 36 -15.85 -12.65 -6.91
N PHE A 37 -15.22 -13.78 -7.22
CA PHE A 37 -14.41 -13.93 -8.43
C PHE A 37 -15.23 -13.70 -9.70
N GLU A 38 -16.49 -14.16 -9.70
CA GLU A 38 -17.39 -13.98 -10.84
C GLU A 38 -17.73 -12.50 -11.09
N GLU A 39 -17.80 -11.68 -10.04
CA GLU A 39 -17.96 -10.22 -10.20
C GLU A 39 -16.72 -9.62 -10.87
N LEU A 40 -15.50 -10.01 -10.45
CA LEU A 40 -14.27 -9.53 -11.09
C LEU A 40 -14.17 -9.94 -12.55
N LYS A 41 -14.58 -11.16 -12.90
CA LYS A 41 -14.63 -11.59 -14.31
C LYS A 41 -15.52 -10.67 -15.14
N VAL A 42 -16.71 -10.33 -14.63
CA VAL A 42 -17.62 -9.41 -15.33
C VAL A 42 -16.94 -8.05 -15.51
N GLU A 43 -16.39 -7.48 -14.42
CA GLU A 43 -15.80 -6.13 -14.45
C GLU A 43 -14.48 -6.04 -15.22
N THR A 44 -13.83 -7.17 -15.49
CA THR A 44 -12.59 -7.24 -16.26
C THR A 44 -12.79 -7.80 -17.67
N ASP A 45 -14.05 -8.02 -18.09
CA ASP A 45 -14.39 -8.66 -19.37
C ASP A 45 -13.63 -10.00 -19.54
N ASN A 46 -13.77 -10.89 -18.56
CA ASN A 46 -13.04 -12.16 -18.45
C ASN A 46 -11.52 -11.99 -18.51
N PHE A 47 -10.97 -10.94 -17.90
CA PHE A 47 -9.55 -10.60 -17.97
C PHE A 47 -9.03 -10.48 -19.41
N SER A 48 -9.82 -9.86 -20.30
CA SER A 48 -9.44 -9.68 -21.70
C SER A 48 -8.26 -8.72 -21.88
N ALA A 49 -7.69 -8.70 -23.08
CA ALA A 49 -6.60 -7.77 -23.41
C ALA A 49 -7.00 -6.29 -23.25
N ARG A 50 -8.30 -5.97 -23.24
CA ARG A 50 -8.81 -4.59 -23.08
C ARG A 50 -8.72 -4.09 -21.64
N SER A 51 -8.88 -4.98 -20.66
CA SER A 51 -8.71 -4.62 -19.25
C SER A 51 -7.25 -4.65 -18.83
N LYS A 52 -6.34 -5.25 -19.61
CA LYS A 52 -4.93 -5.39 -19.25
C LYS A 52 -4.20 -4.05 -19.21
N ILE A 53 -3.62 -3.72 -18.05
CA ILE A 53 -2.71 -2.58 -17.89
C ILE A 53 -1.28 -3.04 -18.21
N ARG A 54 -0.78 -4.04 -17.47
CA ARG A 54 0.57 -4.58 -17.63
C ARG A 54 0.67 -5.97 -17.01
N GLY A 55 1.51 -6.86 -17.56
CA GLY A 55 1.80 -8.16 -16.93
C GLY A 55 0.53 -8.94 -16.51
N PHE A 56 0.35 -9.11 -15.19
CA PHE A 56 -0.81 -9.77 -14.57
C PHE A 56 -1.84 -8.80 -13.95
N VAL A 57 -1.74 -7.52 -14.31
CA VAL A 57 -2.50 -6.40 -13.76
C VAL A 57 -3.57 -5.97 -14.75
N HIS A 58 -4.82 -5.97 -14.31
CA HIS A 58 -5.99 -5.58 -15.09
C HIS A 58 -6.73 -4.43 -14.39
N ARG A 59 -7.43 -3.63 -15.18
CA ARG A 59 -8.33 -2.57 -14.75
C ARG A 59 -9.76 -3.10 -14.77
N GLY A 60 -10.50 -2.89 -13.70
CA GLY A 60 -11.94 -3.13 -13.64
C GLY A 60 -12.67 -1.91 -13.09
N VAL A 61 -13.97 -1.84 -13.32
CA VAL A 61 -14.83 -0.82 -12.71
C VAL A 61 -15.76 -1.54 -11.76
N PHE A 62 -15.73 -1.27 -10.47
CA PHE A 62 -16.59 -1.93 -9.51
C PHE A 62 -17.38 -0.88 -8.72
N ARG A 63 -18.72 -0.94 -8.79
CA ARG A 63 -19.60 0.06 -8.14
C ARG A 63 -19.19 1.52 -8.44
N TRP A 64 -18.86 1.81 -9.70
CA TRP A 64 -18.41 3.13 -10.18
C TRP A 64 -16.99 3.54 -9.73
N GLU A 65 -16.29 2.69 -8.98
CA GLU A 65 -14.88 2.90 -8.61
C GLU A 65 -13.97 2.14 -9.58
N ILE A 66 -12.85 2.74 -9.99
CA ILE A 66 -11.86 2.04 -10.81
C ILE A 66 -10.94 1.26 -9.87
N LEU A 67 -10.81 -0.04 -10.12
CA LEU A 67 -9.93 -0.93 -9.38
C LEU A 67 -8.85 -1.52 -10.27
N VAL A 68 -7.72 -1.83 -9.65
CA VAL A 68 -6.62 -2.62 -10.20
C VAL A 68 -6.72 -4.04 -9.66
N ILE A 69 -6.98 -4.99 -10.54
CA ILE A 69 -7.00 -6.42 -10.22
C ILE A 69 -5.64 -7.02 -10.58
N MET A 70 -4.93 -7.50 -9.57
CA MET A 70 -3.65 -8.18 -9.72
C MET A 70 -3.83 -9.69 -9.47
N ARG A 71 -3.49 -10.50 -10.47
CA ARG A 71 -3.41 -11.96 -10.33
C ARG A 71 -2.06 -12.34 -9.72
N MET A 72 -2.10 -13.05 -8.61
CA MET A 72 -0.94 -13.45 -7.82
C MET A 72 -0.70 -14.95 -7.97
N GLY A 73 0.55 -15.30 -8.28
CA GLY A 73 1.03 -16.69 -8.39
C GLY A 73 1.57 -17.27 -7.08
N ILE A 74 1.57 -16.47 -6.00
CA ILE A 74 2.05 -16.83 -4.67
C ILE A 74 0.95 -16.59 -3.65
N ASP A 75 1.08 -17.19 -2.47
CA ASP A 75 0.20 -16.94 -1.33
C ASP A 75 0.24 -15.46 -0.91
N VAL A 76 -0.93 -14.82 -0.92
CA VAL A 76 -1.11 -13.41 -0.56
C VAL A 76 -1.58 -13.22 0.88
N SER A 77 -1.69 -14.28 1.66
CA SER A 77 -2.25 -14.23 3.03
C SER A 77 -1.54 -13.22 3.91
N LYS A 78 -0.22 -13.04 3.71
CA LYS A 78 0.58 -12.03 4.42
C LYS A 78 0.19 -10.60 4.04
N GLU A 79 0.19 -10.33 2.74
CA GLU A 79 -0.18 -9.02 2.19
C GLU A 79 -1.61 -8.65 2.58
N VAL A 80 -2.55 -9.59 2.49
CA VAL A 80 -3.91 -9.43 2.98
C VAL A 80 -3.91 -9.12 4.47
N ASN A 81 -3.24 -9.91 5.31
CA ASN A 81 -3.26 -9.76 6.77
C ASN A 81 -2.69 -8.40 7.23
N ILE A 82 -1.68 -7.87 6.54
CA ILE A 82 -1.21 -6.51 6.85
C ILE A 82 -2.18 -5.47 6.32
N LEU A 83 -2.65 -5.60 5.07
CA LEU A 83 -3.58 -4.65 4.45
C LEU A 83 -4.95 -4.59 5.17
N THR A 84 -5.39 -5.67 5.82
CA THR A 84 -6.58 -5.62 6.69
C THR A 84 -6.35 -4.81 7.97
N LYS A 85 -5.09 -4.62 8.37
CA LYS A 85 -4.68 -3.89 9.58
C LYS A 85 -4.29 -2.45 9.29
N ILE A 86 -4.10 -2.09 8.02
CA ILE A 86 -3.67 -0.75 7.59
C ILE A 86 -4.72 -0.14 6.68
N ASN A 87 -5.23 1.05 7.03
CA ASN A 87 -6.23 1.77 6.24
C ASN A 87 -5.62 2.54 5.06
N HIS A 88 -4.54 2.01 4.49
CA HIS A 88 -3.67 2.76 3.58
C HIS A 88 -4.00 2.48 2.11
N PHE A 89 -4.62 1.34 1.83
CA PHE A 89 -5.23 1.01 0.54
C PHE A 89 -6.65 0.54 0.80
N ASN A 90 -7.60 0.99 -0.02
CA ASN A 90 -8.90 0.35 -0.11
C ASN A 90 -8.70 -1.07 -0.66
N LEU A 91 -8.35 -2.02 0.21
CA LEU A 91 -8.09 -3.40 -0.18
C LEU A 91 -9.41 -4.15 -0.31
N ILE A 92 -9.57 -4.75 -1.47
CA ILE A 92 -10.54 -5.78 -1.72
C ILE A 92 -9.82 -7.13 -1.83
N LYS A 93 -10.05 -8.00 -0.85
CA LYS A 93 -9.52 -9.37 -0.86
C LYS A 93 -10.45 -10.26 -1.68
N LEU A 94 -9.86 -11.09 -2.55
CA LEU A 94 -10.56 -12.20 -3.18
C LEU A 94 -10.10 -13.55 -2.63
N ASN A 95 -11.03 -14.52 -2.60
CA ASN A 95 -10.75 -15.92 -2.36
C ASN A 95 -9.88 -16.55 -3.46
N GLU A 96 -9.23 -17.66 -3.11
CA GLU A 96 -8.51 -18.51 -4.05
C GLU A 96 -9.46 -19.02 -5.15
N HIS A 97 -9.07 -18.86 -6.41
CA HIS A 97 -9.78 -19.46 -7.53
C HIS A 97 -8.77 -20.14 -8.47
N HIS A 98 -8.94 -21.44 -8.70
CA HIS A 98 -8.03 -22.28 -9.48
C HIS A 98 -6.54 -22.10 -9.12
N ARG A 99 -6.18 -22.18 -7.83
CA ARG A 99 -4.81 -22.06 -7.32
C ARG A 99 -4.14 -20.69 -7.56
N HIS A 100 -4.93 -19.65 -7.80
CA HIS A 100 -4.45 -18.28 -7.91
C HIS A 100 -5.19 -17.39 -6.92
N PHE A 101 -4.47 -16.41 -6.39
CA PHE A 101 -5.04 -15.36 -5.57
C PHE A 101 -5.22 -14.11 -6.41
N TYR A 102 -6.23 -13.32 -6.08
CA TYR A 102 -6.49 -12.05 -6.73
C TYR A 102 -6.61 -10.97 -5.67
N LEU A 103 -5.93 -9.85 -5.90
CA LEU A 103 -6.01 -8.67 -5.05
C LEU A 103 -6.56 -7.53 -5.89
N ALA A 104 -7.55 -6.84 -5.37
CA ALA A 104 -8.10 -5.65 -5.98
C ALA A 104 -7.74 -4.43 -5.11
N TYR A 105 -7.10 -3.45 -5.75
CA TYR A 105 -6.68 -2.19 -5.15
C TYR A 105 -7.43 -1.04 -5.82
N GLU A 106 -7.49 0.10 -5.14
CA GLU A 106 -7.83 1.36 -5.82
C GLU A 106 -6.86 1.62 -7.00
N TYR A 107 -7.38 2.22 -8.06
CA TYR A 107 -6.57 2.63 -9.20
C TYR A 107 -5.72 3.86 -8.85
N MET A 108 -4.49 3.85 -9.35
CA MET A 108 -3.48 4.90 -9.15
C MET A 108 -3.16 5.48 -10.52
N GLU A 109 -3.75 6.64 -10.82
CA GLU A 109 -3.75 7.25 -12.16
C GLU A 109 -2.35 7.60 -12.67
N ASN A 110 -1.43 7.92 -11.76
CA ASN A 110 -0.08 8.35 -12.08
C ASN A 110 0.96 7.22 -11.97
N ASP A 111 0.50 5.96 -11.89
CA ASP A 111 1.32 4.74 -11.74
C ASP A 111 2.34 4.89 -10.58
N SER A 112 3.50 4.23 -10.69
CA SER A 112 4.54 4.30 -9.68
C SER A 112 5.38 5.58 -9.78
N LEU A 113 5.92 6.01 -8.65
CA LEU A 113 6.88 7.11 -8.55
C LEU A 113 8.07 6.90 -9.49
N ARG A 114 8.48 5.65 -9.74
CA ARG A 114 9.50 5.35 -10.75
C ARG A 114 9.09 5.84 -12.14
N GLU A 115 7.91 5.45 -12.60
CA GLU A 115 7.41 5.84 -13.92
C GLU A 115 7.17 7.35 -13.99
N TRP A 116 6.60 7.93 -12.93
CA TRP A 116 6.42 9.38 -12.83
C TRP A 116 7.74 10.15 -12.92
N LEU A 117 8.80 9.73 -12.20
CA LEU A 117 10.12 10.36 -12.28
C LEU A 117 10.80 10.21 -13.64
N HIS A 118 10.53 9.12 -14.36
CA HIS A 118 11.08 8.89 -15.70
C HIS A 118 10.28 9.57 -16.81
N ASN A 119 9.04 9.99 -16.54
CA ASN A 119 8.22 10.74 -17.48
C ASN A 119 8.68 12.22 -17.51
N LYS A 120 9.66 12.51 -18.37
CA LYS A 120 10.29 13.83 -18.53
C LYS A 120 9.38 14.91 -19.17
N SER A 121 8.10 14.62 -19.37
CA SER A 121 7.21 15.40 -20.23
C SER A 121 6.28 16.37 -19.48
N SER A 122 6.17 16.25 -18.15
CA SER A 122 5.21 17.01 -17.34
C SER A 122 5.89 18.11 -16.51
N ARG A 123 5.39 19.36 -16.57
CA ARG A 123 5.82 20.45 -15.68
C ARG A 123 5.72 20.08 -14.18
N GLU A 124 4.84 19.15 -13.85
CA GLU A 124 4.63 18.63 -12.50
C GLU A 124 5.83 17.82 -11.98
N THR A 125 6.52 17.06 -12.84
CA THR A 125 7.70 16.28 -12.42
C THR A 125 8.91 17.16 -12.12
N GLU A 126 8.95 18.38 -12.66
CA GLU A 126 9.97 19.40 -12.36
C GLU A 126 9.64 20.22 -11.10
N SER A 127 8.40 20.15 -10.59
CA SER A 127 7.97 20.91 -9.42
C SER A 127 8.57 20.34 -8.12
N TRP A 128 9.39 21.14 -7.44
CA TRP A 128 9.95 20.78 -6.14
C TRP A 128 8.88 20.57 -5.07
N THR A 129 7.80 21.36 -5.14
CA THR A 129 6.64 21.24 -4.24
C THR A 129 6.01 19.85 -4.33
N CYS A 130 5.80 19.32 -5.54
CA CYS A 130 5.24 17.98 -5.72
C CYS A 130 6.17 16.91 -5.16
N ARG A 131 7.48 17.04 -5.38
CA ARG A 131 8.49 16.10 -4.88
C ARG A 131 8.55 16.07 -3.35
N ILE A 132 8.51 17.24 -2.70
CA ILE A 132 8.44 17.34 -1.24
C ILE A 132 7.16 16.69 -0.72
N GLN A 133 6.02 16.94 -1.37
CA GLN A 133 4.75 16.37 -0.95
C GLN A 133 4.77 14.84 -1.00
N ILE A 134 5.27 14.25 -2.10
CA ILE A 134 5.42 12.80 -2.25
C ILE A 134 6.35 12.24 -1.17
N ALA A 135 7.49 12.91 -0.90
CA ALA A 135 8.42 12.47 0.13
C ALA A 135 7.79 12.50 1.53
N LEU A 136 7.00 13.53 1.84
CA LEU A 136 6.26 13.64 3.09
C LEU A 136 5.21 12.53 3.23
N ASP A 137 4.47 12.23 2.16
CA ASP A 137 3.47 11.16 2.14
C ASP A 137 4.11 9.79 2.39
N VAL A 138 5.25 9.51 1.75
CA VAL A 138 6.02 8.27 1.98
C VAL A 138 6.54 8.21 3.43
N ALA A 139 7.07 9.31 3.96
CA ALA A 139 7.56 9.36 5.35
C ALA A 139 6.42 9.11 6.35
N ASN A 140 5.25 9.72 6.12
CA ASN A 140 4.05 9.51 6.93
C ASN A 140 3.55 8.06 6.84
N GLY A 141 3.54 7.46 5.63
CA GLY A 141 3.20 6.06 5.45
C GLY A 141 4.14 5.12 6.20
N ILE A 142 5.46 5.37 6.17
CA ILE A 142 6.44 4.59 6.94
C ILE A 142 6.22 4.78 8.44
N ASN A 143 6.01 6.01 8.91
CA ASN A 143 5.73 6.31 10.31
C ASN A 143 4.46 5.59 10.79
N TYR A 144 3.42 5.58 9.96
CA TYR A 144 2.18 4.83 10.21
C TYR A 144 2.46 3.32 10.38
N LEU A 145 3.18 2.72 9.45
CA LEU A 145 3.54 1.29 9.52
C LEU A 145 4.37 0.94 10.75
N HIS A 146 5.28 1.82 11.18
CA HIS A 146 6.17 1.53 12.31
C HIS A 146 5.50 1.74 13.67
N ASN A 147 4.72 2.80 13.82
CA ASN A 147 4.24 3.25 15.13
C ASN A 147 2.76 2.95 15.39
N PHE A 148 1.97 2.73 14.33
CA PHE A 148 0.51 2.68 14.41
C PHE A 148 -0.09 1.34 13.97
N THR A 149 0.73 0.38 13.55
CA THR A 149 0.29 -1.02 13.38
C THR A 149 0.67 -1.87 14.58
N LYS A 150 -0.16 -2.87 14.90
CA LYS A 150 0.13 -3.84 15.97
C LYS A 150 0.15 -5.27 15.40
N PRO A 151 1.31 -5.95 15.40
CA PRO A 151 2.64 -5.44 15.76
C PRO A 151 3.15 -4.38 14.77
N ALA A 152 4.19 -3.63 15.16
CA ALA A 152 4.90 -2.71 14.27
C ALA A 152 5.35 -3.45 13.01
N TYR A 153 5.10 -2.88 11.84
CA TYR A 153 5.34 -3.54 10.56
C TYR A 153 6.47 -2.87 9.80
N VAL A 154 7.48 -3.66 9.41
CA VAL A 154 8.60 -3.18 8.58
C VAL A 154 8.37 -3.64 7.14
N HIS A 155 8.21 -2.70 6.20
CA HIS A 155 7.91 -3.00 4.80
C HIS A 155 9.04 -3.75 4.08
N LYS A 156 10.30 -3.45 4.38
CA LYS A 156 11.54 -4.03 3.81
C LYS A 156 11.80 -3.85 2.32
N ASP A 157 10.80 -3.52 1.50
CA ASP A 157 10.97 -3.26 0.06
C ASP A 157 10.49 -1.85 -0.34
N ILE A 158 10.97 -0.81 0.37
CA ILE A 158 10.67 0.58 0.01
C ILE A 158 11.57 1.01 -1.15
N LYS A 159 10.96 1.21 -2.32
CA LYS A 159 11.60 1.69 -3.55
C LYS A 159 10.59 2.42 -4.42
N SER A 160 11.06 3.24 -5.36
CA SER A 160 10.19 4.09 -6.20
C SER A 160 9.18 3.31 -7.05
N SER A 161 9.44 2.05 -7.40
CA SER A 161 8.46 1.21 -8.12
C SER A 161 7.31 0.72 -7.25
N ASN A 162 7.46 0.79 -5.92
CA ASN A 162 6.46 0.36 -4.94
C ASN A 162 5.76 1.56 -4.28
N VAL A 163 6.08 2.78 -4.67
CA VAL A 163 5.33 3.98 -4.29
C VAL A 163 4.41 4.30 -5.44
N LEU A 164 3.10 4.25 -5.24
CA LEU A 164 2.08 4.55 -6.25
C LEU A 164 1.51 5.96 -6.02
N LEU A 165 1.08 6.60 -7.10
CA LEU A 165 0.59 7.98 -7.09
C LEU A 165 -0.86 8.03 -7.58
N ASP A 166 -1.75 8.64 -6.80
CA ASP A 166 -3.13 8.90 -7.21
C ASP A 166 -3.22 10.11 -8.16
N SER A 167 -4.43 10.42 -8.63
CA SER A 167 -4.71 11.57 -9.51
C SER A 167 -4.27 12.93 -8.96
N ASN A 168 -4.14 13.07 -7.64
CA ASN A 168 -3.76 14.31 -6.94
C ASN A 168 -2.27 14.32 -6.55
N LEU A 169 -1.47 13.39 -7.08
CA LEU A 169 -0.06 13.20 -6.74
C LEU A 169 0.18 12.92 -5.24
N ARG A 170 -0.80 12.30 -4.58
CA ARG A 170 -0.62 11.74 -3.23
C ARG A 170 0.06 10.40 -3.33
N ALA A 171 1.05 10.17 -2.46
CA ALA A 171 1.84 8.95 -2.52
C ALA A 171 1.33 7.87 -1.58
N LYS A 172 1.31 6.63 -2.08
CA LYS A 172 0.94 5.44 -1.31
C LYS A 172 1.96 4.31 -1.46
N ILE A 173 2.45 3.75 -0.36
CA ILE A 173 3.35 2.59 -0.30
C ILE A 173 2.58 1.30 -0.59
N GLY A 174 2.84 0.65 -1.72
CA GLY A 174 2.27 -0.64 -2.11
C GLY A 174 3.27 -1.80 -2.07
N ASN A 175 2.80 -2.99 -2.48
CA ASN A 175 3.56 -4.24 -2.54
C ASN A 175 4.09 -4.73 -1.18
N PHE A 176 3.19 -5.27 -0.36
CA PHE A 176 3.50 -5.78 0.98
C PHE A 176 3.93 -7.26 0.99
N SER A 177 4.02 -7.88 -0.19
CA SER A 177 4.22 -9.33 -0.35
C SER A 177 5.62 -9.84 0.06
N LEU A 178 6.64 -8.97 0.15
CA LEU A 178 8.05 -9.37 0.29
C LEU A 178 8.64 -9.20 1.71
N SER A 179 7.85 -8.84 2.71
CA SER A 179 8.37 -8.34 3.99
C SER A 179 8.73 -9.40 5.05
N ASP A 180 8.71 -10.70 4.73
CA ASP A 180 9.03 -11.76 5.69
C ASP A 180 10.19 -12.65 5.25
N ASN A 181 11.41 -12.11 5.32
CA ASN A 181 12.53 -12.91 5.79
C ASN A 181 12.73 -12.59 7.28
N LYS A 182 12.16 -13.43 8.14
CA LYS A 182 12.62 -13.68 9.51
C LYS A 182 12.55 -15.19 9.73
N ASN A 183 13.72 -15.82 9.69
CA ASN A 183 14.13 -17.09 10.29
C ASN A 183 13.12 -18.25 10.32
N CYS A 184 13.31 -19.23 9.44
CA CYS A 184 13.23 -20.63 9.86
C CYS A 184 14.67 -21.11 10.05
N GLY A 185 15.05 -21.34 11.31
CA GLY A 185 16.35 -21.92 11.65
C GLY A 185 16.40 -23.41 11.32
N HIS A 186 17.56 -23.86 10.86
CA HIS A 186 18.46 -24.71 11.64
C HIS A 186 19.90 -24.31 11.34
#